data_AF-A0A392PJY1-F1
#
_entry.id   AF-A0A392PJY1-F1
#
_cell.length_a   1.000
_cell.length_b   1.000
_cell.length_c   1.000
_cell.angle_alpha   90.00
_cell.angle_beta   90.00
_cell.angle_gamma   90.00
#
_symmetry.space_group_name_H-M   'P 1'
#
loop_
_entity.id
_entity.type
_entity.pdbx_description
1 polymer ?
#
loop_
_entity_poly.entity_id
_entity_poly.type
_entity_poly.pdbx_seq_one_letter_code
_entity_poly.pdbx_strand_id
1 'polypeptide(L)'
;IAREGDPVQRMLFVVRGHLQSSQVLRDGLKSYCMLGPGNFTGDELLSWCLRRPFIERLPLSTSTLVTLETTEAFGLEAEDVKYVTQHFR
;
A
#
# COMPACT_ATOMS: atom_id res chain seq x y z
N ILE A 1 -4.98 5.78 7.59
CA ILE A 1 -3.63 5.57 7.02
C ILE A 1 -3.64 5.84 5.53
N ALA A 2 -4.50 5.17 4.78
CA ALA A 2 -4.80 5.46 3.39
C ALA A 2 -6.31 5.29 3.16
N ARG A 3 -6.86 5.90 2.12
CA ARG A 3 -8.23 5.63 1.67
C ARG A 3 -8.18 5.02 0.29
N GLU A 4 -9.15 4.17 0.00
CA GLU A 4 -9.34 3.61 -1.33
C GLU A 4 -9.49 4.76 -2.34
N GLY A 5 -8.73 4.68 -3.44
CA GLY A 5 -8.68 5.72 -4.46
C GLY A 5 -7.68 6.85 -4.20
N ASP A 6 -7.09 6.97 -3.01
CA ASP A 6 -6.03 7.96 -2.77
C ASP A 6 -4.71 7.49 -3.40
N PRO A 7 -3.81 8.40 -3.81
CA PRO A 7 -2.47 8.05 -4.27
C PRO A 7 -1.66 7.30 -3.19
N VAL A 8 -1.02 6.20 -3.57
CA VAL A 8 -0.14 5.43 -2.67
C VAL A 8 1.22 6.12 -2.60
N GLN A 9 1.53 6.74 -1.46
CA GLN A 9 2.79 7.48 -1.28
C GLN A 9 3.94 6.60 -0.79
N ARG A 10 3.64 5.51 -0.06
CA ARG A 10 4.63 4.65 0.57
C ARG A 10 4.14 3.23 0.74
N MET A 11 5.07 2.28 0.74
CA MET A 11 4.84 0.94 1.25
C MET A 11 4.98 0.94 2.76
N LEU A 12 4.05 0.32 3.47
CA LEU A 12 4.08 0.20 4.93
C LEU A 12 4.27 -1.26 5.33
N PHE A 13 5.24 -1.52 6.20
CA PHE A 13 5.56 -2.84 6.75
C PHE A 13 5.21 -2.86 8.24
N VAL A 14 4.21 -3.65 8.61
CA VAL A 14 3.71 -3.70 9.99
C VAL A 14 4.70 -4.44 10.88
N VAL A 15 5.15 -3.78 11.94
CA VAL A 15 6.09 -4.33 12.94
C VAL A 15 5.34 -4.80 14.17
N ARG A 16 4.38 -4.00 14.63
CA ARG A 16 3.54 -4.27 15.81
C ARG A 16 2.15 -3.70 15.60
N GLY A 17 1.16 -4.31 16.24
CA GLY A 17 -0.24 -3.91 16.14
C GLY A 17 -0.93 -4.47 14.88
N HIS A 18 -2.16 -4.04 14.65
CA HIS A 18 -2.96 -4.51 13.52
C HIS A 18 -3.70 -3.38 12.80
N LEU A 19 -3.74 -3.52 11.47
CA LEU A 19 -4.53 -2.70 10.57
C LEU A 19 -5.70 -3.49 10.02
N GLN A 20 -6.81 -2.81 9.80
CA GLN A 20 -7.90 -3.31 8.99
C GLN A 20 -7.85 -2.65 7.62
N SER A 21 -7.78 -3.48 6.58
CA SER A 21 -7.98 -3.10 5.18
C SER A 21 -9.45 -3.34 4.81
N SER A 22 -10.06 -2.39 4.11
CA SER A 22 -11.40 -2.53 3.56
C SER A 22 -11.48 -2.02 2.13
N GLN A 23 -12.10 -2.79 1.24
CA GLN A 23 -12.30 -2.44 -0.17
C GLN A 23 -13.77 -2.57 -0.57
N VAL A 24 -14.26 -1.71 -1.45
CA VAL A 24 -15.61 -1.84 -2.04
C VAL A 24 -15.53 -2.70 -3.30
N LEU A 25 -16.23 -3.83 -3.28
CA LEU A 25 -16.33 -4.75 -4.42
C LEU A 25 -17.32 -4.21 -5.46
N ARG A 26 -17.28 -4.80 -6.67
CA ARG A 26 -18.12 -4.35 -7.80
C ARG A 26 -19.62 -4.49 -7.56
N ASP A 27 -20.02 -5.43 -6.71
CA ASP A 27 -21.40 -5.66 -6.29
C ASP A 27 -21.85 -4.73 -5.14
N GLY A 28 -20.98 -3.81 -4.70
CA GLY A 28 -21.22 -2.89 -3.60
C GLY A 28 -20.96 -3.48 -2.21
N LEU A 29 -20.57 -4.75 -2.11
CA LEU A 29 -20.19 -5.36 -0.84
C LEU A 29 -18.82 -4.85 -0.38
N LYS A 30 -18.62 -4.74 0.94
CA LYS A 30 -17.31 -4.42 1.51
C LYS A 30 -16.58 -5.69 1.90
N SER A 31 -15.38 -5.85 1.36
CA SER A 31 -14.43 -6.89 1.79
C SER A 31 -13.49 -6.33 2.83
N TYR A 32 -13.19 -7.12 3.85
CA TYR A 32 -12.31 -6.74 4.96
C TYR A 32 -11.16 -7.74 5.10
N CYS A 33 -9.98 -7.24 5.45
CA CYS A 33 -8.80 -8.04 5.73
C CYS A 33 -8.05 -7.43 6.93
N MET A 34 -7.46 -8.29 7.76
CA MET A 34 -6.62 -7.88 8.88
C MET A 34 -5.15 -8.04 8.49
N LEU A 35 -4.37 -6.99 8.70
CA LEU A 35 -2.92 -6.97 8.48
C LEU A 35 -2.23 -6.86 9.84
N GLY A 36 -1.43 -7.87 10.19
CA GLY A 36 -0.66 -7.92 11.43
C GLY A 36 0.85 -7.83 11.20
N PRO A 37 1.66 -8.06 12.24
CA PRO A 37 3.12 -8.06 12.13
C PRO A 37 3.64 -8.96 11.01
N GLY A 38 4.55 -8.41 10.20
CA GLY A 38 5.11 -9.09 9.02
C GLY A 38 4.28 -8.93 7.75
N ASN A 39 3.05 -8.41 7.82
CA ASN A 39 2.31 -8.00 6.63
C ASN A 39 2.72 -6.60 6.17
N PHE A 40 2.43 -6.32 4.91
CA PHE A 40 2.69 -5.02 4.30
C PHE A 40 1.54 -4.59 3.39
N THR A 41 1.55 -3.33 3.00
CA THR A 41 0.57 -2.72 2.08
C THR A 41 1.25 -1.65 1.24
N GLY A 42 0.62 -1.24 0.13
CA GLY A 42 1.19 -0.29 -0.83
C GLY A 42 1.95 -0.97 -1.96
N ASP A 43 1.75 -2.27 -2.15
CA ASP A 43 2.40 -3.10 -3.17
C ASP A 43 2.03 -2.69 -4.60
N GLU A 44 0.99 -1.85 -4.76
CA GLU A 44 0.70 -1.17 -6.02
C GLU A 44 1.92 -0.39 -6.55
N LEU A 45 2.79 0.11 -5.65
CA LEU A 45 4.04 0.78 -6.00
C LEU A 45 5.03 -0.13 -6.74
N LEU A 46 5.05 -1.43 -6.44
CA LEU A 46 5.92 -2.38 -7.15
C LEU A 46 5.50 -2.50 -8.61
N SER A 47 4.20 -2.66 -8.86
CA SER A 47 3.65 -2.70 -10.22
C SER A 47 3.87 -1.38 -10.96
N TRP A 48 3.73 -0.25 -10.27
CA TRP A 48 3.98 1.08 -10.84
C TRP A 48 5.42 1.27 -11.31
N CYS A 49 6.41 0.88 -10.48
CA CYS A 49 7.82 1.05 -10.82
C CYS A 49 8.26 0.19 -12.03
N LEU A 50 7.67 -1.00 -12.18
CA LEU A 50 8.03 -1.96 -13.22
C LEU A 50 7.33 -1.70 -14.57
N ARG A 51 6.29 -0.85 -14.60
CA ARG A 51 5.50 -0.59 -15.80
C ARG A 51 6.29 0.21 -16.86
N ARG A 52 5.99 -0.04 -18.14
CA ARG A 52 6.53 0.67 -19.31
C ARG A 52 5.39 1.04 -20.29
N PRO A 53 5.34 2.27 -20.85
CA PRO A 53 6.18 3.43 -20.52
C PRO A 53 5.99 3.87 -19.06
N PHE A 54 6.94 4.65 -18.54
CA PHE A 54 6.85 5.15 -17.16
C PHE A 54 5.60 6.03 -16.99
N ILE A 55 4.92 5.86 -15.86
CA ILE A 55 3.77 6.67 -15.48
C ILE A 55 4.23 7.62 -14.38
N GLU A 56 4.10 8.92 -14.60
CA GLU A 56 4.54 9.93 -13.62
C GLU A 56 3.65 9.97 -12.37
N ARG A 57 2.35 9.70 -12.54
CA ARG A 57 1.37 9.66 -11.45
C ARG A 57 1.48 8.37 -10.63
N LEU A 58 1.39 8.52 -9.31
CA LEU A 58 1.35 7.41 -8.35
C LEU A 58 0.12 6.52 -8.60
N PRO A 59 0.22 5.21 -8.28
CA PRO A 59 -0.93 4.32 -8.33
C PRO A 59 -1.93 4.71 -7.24
N LEU A 60 -3.21 4.38 -7.47
CA LEU A 60 -4.27 4.57 -6.49
C LEU A 60 -4.33 3.38 -5.56
N SER A 61 -4.63 3.62 -4.29
CA SER A 61 -4.79 2.55 -3.30
C SER A 61 -6.05 1.75 -3.61
N THR A 62 -5.91 0.43 -3.52
CA THR A 62 -7.01 -0.52 -3.72
C THR A 62 -7.91 -0.70 -2.50
N SER A 63 -7.51 -0.17 -1.33
CA SER A 63 -8.28 -0.33 -0.10
C SER A 63 -8.10 0.85 0.86
N THR A 64 -9.04 1.01 1.77
CA THR A 64 -8.95 1.92 2.91
C THR A 64 -8.29 1.21 4.09
N LEU A 65 -7.32 1.86 4.72
CA LEU A 65 -6.56 1.32 5.84
C LEU A 65 -6.79 2.13 7.12
N VAL A 66 -7.21 1.43 8.16
CA VAL A 66 -7.42 1.97 9.50
C VAL A 66 -6.67 1.15 10.54
N THR A 67 -6.12 1.81 11.56
CA THR A 67 -5.55 1.14 12.73
C THR A 67 -6.67 0.69 13.65
N LEU A 68 -6.63 -0.55 14.14
CA LEU A 68 -7.55 -0.98 15.20
C LEU A 68 -6.98 -0.74 16.60
N GLU A 69 -5.65 -0.62 16.69
CA GLU A 69 -4.90 -0.40 17.92
C GLU A 69 -3.62 0.40 17.61
N THR A 70 -2.83 0.71 18.65
CA THR A 70 -1.51 1.32 18.46
C THR A 70 -0.65 0.42 17.57
N THR A 71 -0.36 0.90 16.37
CA THR A 71 0.36 0.14 15.34
C THR A 71 1.67 0.84 15.01
N GLU A 72 2.76 0.08 15.00
CA GLU A 72 4.08 0.52 14.55
C GLU A 72 4.37 -0.10 13.19
N ALA A 73 4.80 0.72 12.23
CA ALA A 73 5.14 0.27 10.89
C ALA A 73 6.34 1.05 10.34
N PHE A 74 7.17 0.39 9.53
CA PHE A 74 8.18 1.05 8.72
C PHE A 74 7.57 1.51 7.39
N GLY A 75 7.94 2.71 6.94
CA GLY A 75 7.53 3.26 5.66
C GLY A 75 8.70 3.30 4.67
N LEU A 76 8.47 2.89 3.43
CA LEU A 76 9.38 3.07 2.31
C LEU A 76 8.67 3.94 1.26
N GLU A 77 9.22 5.13 0.97
CA GLU A 77 8.55 6.08 0.09
C GLU A 77 8.57 5.60 -1.37
N ALA A 78 7.59 6.04 -2.18
CA ALA A 78 7.47 5.65 -3.58
C ALA A 78 8.74 5.92 -4.39
N GLU A 79 9.45 7.01 -4.09
CA GLU A 79 10.72 7.36 -4.73
C GLU A 79 11.83 6.37 -4.39
N ASP A 80 11.90 5.90 -3.15
CA ASP A 80 12.86 4.88 -2.72
C ASP A 80 12.57 3.53 -3.39
N VAL A 81 11.30 3.13 -3.46
CA VAL A 81 10.89 1.91 -4.18
C VAL A 81 11.28 2.00 -5.66
N LYS A 82 11.05 3.16 -6.29
CA LYS A 82 11.43 3.42 -7.68
C LYS A 82 12.93 3.37 -7.86
N TYR A 83 13.69 3.99 -6.96
CA TYR A 83 15.15 3.95 -6.99
C TYR A 83 15.64 2.51 -6.96
N VAL A 84 15.22 1.72 -5.96
CA VAL A 84 15.68 0.34 -5.78
C VAL A 84 15.33 -0.52 -7.00
N THR A 85 14.10 -0.45 -7.48
CA THR A 85 13.64 -1.26 -8.64
C THR A 85 14.27 -0.85 -9.97
N GLN A 86 14.82 0.37 -10.08
CA GLN A 86 15.55 0.81 -11.27
C GLN A 86 17.03 0.41 -11.22
N HIS A 87 17.65 0.38 -10.03
CA HIS A 87 19.09 0.17 -9.88
C HIS A 87 19.49 -1.29 -9.61
N PHE A 88 18.59 -2.09 -9.05
CA PHE A 88 18.88 -3.47 -8.62
C PHE A 88 18.02 -4.52 -9.36
N ARG A 89 17.60 -4.21 -10.59
CA ARG A 89 16.83 -5.12 -11.44
C ARG A 89 17.72 -6.16 -12.12
#